data_AF-A0A140DY67-F1
#
_entry.id   AF-A0A140DY67-F1
#
_cell.length_a   1.000
_cell.length_b   1.000
_cell.length_c   1.000
_cell.angle_alpha   90.00
_cell.angle_beta   90.00
_cell.angle_gamma   90.00
#
_symmetry.space_group_name_H-M   'P 1'
#
loop_
_entity.id
_entity.type
_entity.pdbx_description
1 polymer ?
#
loop_
_entity_poly.entity_id
_entity_poly.type
_entity_poly.pdbx_seq_one_letter_code
_entity_poly.pdbx_strand_id
1 'polypeptide(L)'
;MARSGLELKHMGVQPDVIWCSDLGRAVESAGIVLPYAQRMALPALREYSFGEFDGKPGADAPGWDELPAYGAEDLAEARDRLAKAIGYVLSKTPDGETAVGITHGIAASLILTFAECDQQPEWFQNGCLLIFDWDGEILRLQEIRNNEHGKE
;
A
#
# COMPACT_ATOMS: atom_id res chain seq x y z
N MET A 1 -11.70 6.90 -1.62
CA MET A 1 -12.05 5.47 -1.46
C MET A 1 -13.18 5.03 -2.39
N ALA A 2 -14.40 5.61 -2.32
CA ALA A 2 -15.49 5.20 -3.22
C ALA A 2 -15.14 5.30 -4.73
N ARG A 3 -14.41 6.36 -5.12
CA ARG A 3 -13.91 6.52 -6.49
C ARG A 3 -12.92 5.43 -6.88
N SER A 4 -11.98 5.09 -6.01
CA SER A 4 -11.01 4.01 -6.24
C SER A 4 -11.73 2.67 -6.50
N GLY A 5 -12.81 2.39 -5.77
CA GLY A 5 -13.68 1.23 -6.04
C GLY A 5 -14.38 1.27 -7.40
N LEU A 6 -14.87 2.45 -7.83
CA LEU A 6 -15.44 2.64 -9.17
C LEU A 6 -14.38 2.44 -10.27
N GLU A 7 -13.16 2.92 -10.05
CA GLU A 7 -12.06 2.76 -11.00
C GLU A 7 -11.66 1.29 -11.16
N LEU A 8 -11.53 0.54 -10.06
CA LEU A 8 -11.31 -0.91 -10.12
C LEU A 8 -12.42 -1.62 -10.89
N LYS A 9 -13.68 -1.24 -10.65
CA LYS A 9 -14.83 -1.78 -11.39
C LYS A 9 -14.75 -1.47 -12.89
N HIS A 10 -14.38 -0.25 -13.27
CA HIS A 10 -14.20 0.12 -14.69
C HIS A 10 -13.06 -0.63 -15.37
N MET A 11 -12.03 -1.00 -14.60
CA MET A 11 -10.94 -1.87 -15.06
C MET A 11 -11.34 -3.34 -15.15
N GLY A 12 -12.55 -3.72 -14.71
CA GLY A 12 -12.99 -5.11 -14.63
C GLY A 12 -12.36 -5.90 -13.49
N VAL A 13 -11.72 -5.23 -12.53
CA VAL A 13 -11.06 -5.87 -11.37
C VAL A 13 -12.10 -6.16 -10.29
N GLN A 14 -12.39 -7.45 -10.09
CA GLN A 14 -13.36 -7.93 -9.10
C GLN A 14 -12.89 -9.19 -8.37
N PRO A 15 -11.80 -9.13 -7.59
CA PRO A 15 -11.31 -10.29 -6.87
C PRO A 15 -12.24 -10.65 -5.72
N ASP A 16 -12.32 -11.94 -5.40
CA ASP A 16 -13.06 -12.45 -4.23
C ASP A 16 -12.40 -12.05 -2.90
N VAL A 17 -11.12 -11.68 -2.94
CA VAL A 17 -10.32 -11.32 -1.76
C VAL A 17 -9.70 -9.93 -1.94
N ILE A 18 -9.75 -9.13 -0.87
CA ILE A 18 -9.00 -7.89 -0.75
C ILE A 18 -8.09 -7.96 0.48
N TRP A 19 -6.80 -7.73 0.26
CA TRP A 19 -5.81 -7.70 1.32
C TRP A 19 -5.70 -6.27 1.88
N CYS A 20 -5.54 -6.13 3.18
CA CYS A 20 -5.38 -4.81 3.78
C CYS A 20 -4.52 -4.88 5.02
N SER A 21 -3.86 -3.78 5.37
CA SER A 21 -3.35 -3.66 6.73
C SER A 21 -4.49 -3.80 7.73
N ASP A 22 -4.21 -4.33 8.90
CA ASP A 22 -5.17 -4.51 9.99
C ASP A 22 -5.49 -3.21 10.76
N LEU A 23 -5.05 -2.05 10.26
CA LEU A 23 -5.39 -0.76 10.84
C LEU A 23 -6.79 -0.36 10.41
N GLY A 24 -7.59 0.17 11.34
CA GLY A 24 -9.02 0.45 11.11
C GLY A 24 -9.30 1.21 9.81
N ARG A 25 -8.50 2.24 9.50
CA ARG A 25 -8.63 3.04 8.26
C ARG A 25 -8.46 2.21 6.97
N ALA A 26 -7.57 1.22 6.97
CA ALA A 26 -7.32 0.37 5.82
C ALA A 26 -8.44 -0.69 5.67
N VAL A 27 -8.87 -1.27 6.79
CA VAL A 27 -9.99 -2.23 6.83
C VAL A 27 -11.30 -1.57 6.39
N GLU A 28 -11.58 -0.35 6.85
CA GLU A 28 -12.74 0.44 6.44
C GLU A 28 -12.67 0.78 4.95
N SER A 29 -11.50 1.23 4.47
CA SER A 29 -11.29 1.51 3.05
C SER A 29 -11.52 0.26 2.21
N ALA A 30 -11.11 -0.93 2.67
CA ALA A 30 -11.32 -2.18 1.96
C ALA A 30 -12.81 -2.48 1.79
N GLY A 31 -13.62 -2.23 2.83
CA GLY A 31 -15.06 -2.38 2.78
C GLY A 31 -15.76 -1.39 1.85
N ILE A 32 -15.18 -0.20 1.63
CA ILE A 32 -15.71 0.80 0.69
C ILE A 32 -15.31 0.45 -0.74
N VAL A 33 -14.05 0.04 -0.96
CA VAL A 33 -13.46 -0.16 -2.29
C VAL A 33 -13.99 -1.44 -2.95
N LEU A 34 -14.03 -2.56 -2.22
CA LEU A 34 -14.57 -3.84 -2.69
C LEU A 34 -15.52 -4.44 -1.63
N PRO A 35 -16.78 -3.96 -1.54
CA PRO A 35 -17.71 -4.35 -0.47
C PRO A 35 -18.11 -5.83 -0.46
N TYR A 36 -18.00 -6.50 -1.61
CA TYR A 36 -18.32 -7.92 -1.78
C TYR A 36 -17.14 -8.85 -1.48
N ALA A 37 -15.90 -8.35 -1.51
CA ALA A 37 -14.71 -9.16 -1.34
C ALA A 37 -14.51 -9.53 0.14
N GLN A 38 -14.02 -10.75 0.37
CA GLN A 38 -13.53 -11.16 1.68
C GLN A 38 -12.31 -10.31 2.06
N ARG A 39 -12.42 -9.56 3.15
CA ARG A 39 -11.32 -8.76 3.69
C ARG A 39 -10.34 -9.66 4.44
N MET A 40 -9.11 -9.71 3.95
CA MET A 40 -8.00 -10.43 4.58
C MET A 40 -7.05 -9.42 5.21
N ALA A 41 -7.08 -9.34 6.54
CA ALA A 41 -6.17 -8.48 7.29
C ALA A 41 -4.76 -9.09 7.30
N LEU A 42 -3.77 -8.30 6.90
CA LEU A 42 -2.36 -8.66 6.83
C LEU A 42 -1.54 -7.58 7.52
N PRO A 43 -1.13 -7.76 8.79
CA PRO A 43 -0.36 -6.76 9.54
C PRO A 43 0.95 -6.35 8.85
N ALA A 44 1.51 -7.21 8.01
CA ALA A 44 2.70 -6.90 7.22
C ALA A 44 2.50 -5.79 6.16
N LEU A 45 1.26 -5.38 5.88
CA LEU A 45 0.91 -4.22 5.05
C LEU A 45 0.73 -2.92 5.86
N ARG A 46 1.06 -2.92 7.17
CA ARG A 46 1.02 -1.69 7.97
C ARG A 46 1.97 -0.64 7.43
N GLU A 47 1.62 0.61 7.73
CA GLU A 47 2.50 1.75 7.54
C GLU A 47 3.84 1.52 8.24
N TYR A 48 4.86 2.24 7.79
CA TYR A 48 6.09 2.42 8.56
C TYR A 48 5.76 2.82 10.00
N SER A 49 6.34 2.14 10.99
CA SER A 49 6.16 2.54 12.39
C SER A 49 7.18 3.61 12.75
N PHE A 50 6.69 4.73 13.28
CA PHE A 50 7.53 5.80 13.79
C PHE A 50 7.89 5.62 15.27
N GLY A 51 7.61 4.45 15.86
CA GLY A 51 7.88 4.17 17.27
C GLY A 51 7.15 5.14 18.19
N GLU A 52 7.90 5.83 19.05
CA GLU A 52 7.34 6.82 19.97
C GLU A 52 6.62 8.01 19.29
N PHE A 53 6.79 8.19 17.97
CA PHE A 53 6.19 9.29 17.21
C PHE A 53 4.90 8.89 16.47
N ASP A 54 4.44 7.64 16.57
CA ASP A 54 3.17 7.24 15.96
C ASP A 54 2.00 8.10 16.47
N GLY A 55 1.30 8.74 15.54
CA GLY A 55 0.17 9.65 15.85
C GLY A 55 0.55 11.07 16.27
N LYS A 56 1.85 11.41 16.26
CA LYS A 56 2.34 12.77 16.52
C LYS A 56 2.55 13.55 15.20
N PRO A 57 2.58 14.90 15.23
CA PRO A 57 2.97 15.69 14.07
C PRO A 57 4.37 15.34 13.58
N GLY A 58 4.55 15.22 12.27
CA GLY A 58 5.87 14.87 11.68
C GLY A 58 6.97 15.89 11.96
N ALA A 59 6.62 17.15 12.27
CA ALA A 59 7.59 18.18 12.64
C ALA A 59 8.30 17.90 13.98
N ASP A 60 7.75 17.01 14.81
CA ASP A 60 8.32 16.62 16.09
C ASP A 60 9.26 15.40 15.99
N ALA A 61 9.34 14.77 14.81
CA ALA A 61 10.16 13.59 14.58
C ALA A 61 11.62 13.98 14.24
N PRO A 62 12.63 13.23 14.72
CA PRO A 62 14.02 13.41 14.34
C PRO A 62 14.26 12.94 12.89
N GLY A 63 15.50 13.07 12.41
CA GLY A 63 15.87 12.57 11.08
C GLY A 63 15.68 11.06 10.94
N TRP A 64 15.54 10.57 9.70
CA TRP A 64 15.32 9.15 9.40
C TRP A 64 16.35 8.21 10.04
N ASP A 65 17.63 8.63 10.09
CA ASP A 65 18.72 7.82 10.67
C ASP A 65 18.68 7.76 12.20
N GLU A 66 17.96 8.69 12.85
CA GLU A 66 17.84 8.78 14.31
C GLU A 66 16.57 8.09 14.83
N LEU A 67 15.53 8.00 14.01
CA LEU A 67 14.24 7.40 14.35
C LEU A 67 14.34 5.99 14.97
N PRO A 68 15.20 5.06 14.50
CA PRO A 68 15.32 3.74 15.12
C PRO A 68 15.70 3.77 16.61
N ALA A 69 16.44 4.80 17.06
CA ALA A 69 16.77 4.97 18.48
C ALA A 69 15.53 5.24 19.36
N TYR A 70 14.41 5.63 18.75
CA TYR A 70 13.12 5.89 19.38
C TYR A 70 12.08 4.79 19.08
N GLY A 71 12.55 3.60 18.73
CA GLY A 71 11.72 2.42 18.49
C GLY A 71 10.95 2.45 17.16
N ALA A 72 11.32 3.35 16.25
CA ALA A 72 10.83 3.29 14.88
C ALA A 72 11.40 2.06 14.16
N GLU A 73 10.69 1.62 13.13
CA GLU A 73 11.15 0.52 12.29
C GLU A 73 12.39 0.96 11.49
N ASP A 74 13.32 0.05 11.20
CA ASP A 74 14.37 0.33 10.23
C ASP A 74 13.76 0.37 8.81
N LEU A 75 14.17 1.31 7.96
CA LEU A 75 13.59 1.46 6.62
C LEU A 75 13.84 0.23 5.73
N ALA A 76 14.99 -0.43 5.87
CA ALA A 76 15.30 -1.64 5.12
C ALA A 76 14.46 -2.82 5.63
N GLU A 77 14.24 -2.92 6.95
CA GLU A 77 13.33 -3.91 7.54
C GLU A 77 11.87 -3.69 7.09
N ALA A 78 11.40 -2.44 7.10
CA ALA A 78 10.07 -2.08 6.61
C ALA A 78 9.90 -2.46 5.13
N ARG A 79 10.91 -2.16 4.30
CA ARG A 79 10.95 -2.51 2.88
C ARG A 79 10.90 -4.04 2.69
N ASP A 80 11.71 -4.79 3.42
CA ASP A 80 11.75 -6.26 3.34
C ASP A 80 10.44 -6.90 3.81
N ARG A 81 9.84 -6.38 4.89
CA ARG A 81 8.52 -6.77 5.37
C ARG A 81 7.46 -6.58 4.28
N LEU A 82 7.45 -5.43 3.62
CA LEU A 82 6.50 -5.13 2.54
C LEU A 82 6.74 -6.01 1.32
N ALA A 83 7.99 -6.23 0.91
CA ALA A 83 8.33 -7.13 -0.20
C ALA A 83 7.82 -8.56 0.07
N LYS A 84 8.03 -9.07 1.28
CA LYS A 84 7.51 -10.38 1.72
C LYS A 84 5.98 -10.41 1.75
N ALA A 85 5.33 -9.33 2.18
CA ALA A 85 3.88 -9.22 2.20
C ALA A 85 3.30 -9.26 0.77
N ILE A 86 3.88 -8.49 -0.16
CA ILE A 86 3.48 -8.49 -1.57
C ILE A 86 3.72 -9.87 -2.20
N GLY A 87 4.90 -10.48 -1.98
CA GLY A 87 5.18 -11.84 -2.45
C GLY A 87 4.20 -12.87 -1.89
N TYR A 88 3.82 -12.76 -0.62
CA TYR A 88 2.78 -13.62 -0.03
C TYR A 88 1.43 -13.41 -0.71
N VAL A 89 0.99 -12.16 -0.91
CA VAL A 89 -0.27 -11.86 -1.60
C VAL A 89 -0.27 -12.45 -3.02
N LEU A 90 0.79 -12.21 -3.78
CA LEU A 90 0.95 -12.76 -5.14
C LEU A 90 0.93 -14.29 -5.14
N SER A 91 1.58 -14.94 -4.16
CA SER A 91 1.57 -16.42 -4.04
C SER A 91 0.18 -17.01 -3.70
N LYS A 92 -0.76 -16.18 -3.24
CA LYS A 92 -2.15 -16.57 -2.95
C LYS A 92 -3.11 -16.19 -4.07
N THR A 93 -2.66 -15.42 -5.05
CA THR A 93 -3.45 -15.03 -6.21
C THR A 93 -3.23 -16.05 -7.33
N PRO A 94 -4.30 -16.65 -7.87
CA PRO A 94 -4.19 -17.55 -9.02
C PRO A 94 -3.54 -16.89 -10.23
N ASP A 95 -2.84 -17.68 -11.04
CA ASP A 95 -2.22 -17.20 -12.27
C ASP A 95 -3.27 -16.56 -13.20
N GLY A 96 -2.96 -15.35 -13.70
CA GLY A 96 -3.87 -14.59 -14.55
C GLY A 96 -4.95 -13.79 -13.82
N GLU A 97 -5.02 -13.88 -12.49
CA GLU A 97 -5.92 -13.05 -11.67
C GLU A 97 -5.23 -11.80 -11.11
N THR A 98 -6.03 -10.87 -10.59
CA THR A 98 -5.57 -9.60 -10.02
C THR A 98 -5.65 -9.62 -8.50
N ALA A 99 -4.52 -9.35 -7.84
CA ALA A 99 -4.52 -9.07 -6.40
C ALA A 99 -4.88 -7.60 -6.13
N VAL A 100 -5.67 -7.35 -5.08
CA VAL A 100 -5.93 -5.99 -4.59
C VAL A 100 -5.50 -5.89 -3.13
N GLY A 101 -4.69 -4.87 -2.84
CA GLY A 101 -4.12 -4.58 -1.52
C GLY A 101 -4.37 -3.12 -1.10
N ILE A 102 -4.65 -2.89 0.19
CA ILE A 102 -4.73 -1.55 0.78
C ILE A 102 -3.63 -1.36 1.81
N THR A 103 -2.81 -0.34 1.58
CA THR A 103 -1.67 0.06 2.41
C THR A 103 -1.68 1.59 2.63
N HIS A 104 -0.53 2.16 2.99
CA HIS A 104 -0.35 3.54 3.44
C HIS A 104 0.73 4.26 2.62
N GLY A 105 0.98 5.53 2.93
CA GLY A 105 1.79 6.42 2.09
C GLY A 105 3.25 6.01 2.05
N ILE A 106 3.92 5.91 3.20
CA ILE A 106 5.35 5.54 3.23
C ILE A 106 5.52 4.10 2.80
N ALA A 107 4.61 3.21 3.20
CA ALA A 107 4.59 1.84 2.71
C ALA A 107 4.49 1.77 1.17
N ALA A 108 3.67 2.61 0.52
CA ALA A 108 3.62 2.69 -0.94
C ALA A 108 4.94 3.18 -1.54
N SER A 109 5.57 4.22 -0.95
CA SER A 109 6.90 4.67 -1.36
C SER A 109 7.94 3.54 -1.26
N LEU A 110 7.95 2.79 -0.16
CA LEU A 110 8.85 1.65 0.04
C LEU A 110 8.61 0.53 -0.97
N ILE A 111 7.35 0.27 -1.34
CA ILE A 111 7.02 -0.69 -2.40
C ILE A 111 7.65 -0.28 -3.74
N LEU A 112 7.59 1.01 -4.09
CA LEU A 112 8.23 1.52 -5.30
C LEU A 112 9.75 1.33 -5.28
N THR A 113 10.41 1.25 -4.11
CA THR A 113 11.88 1.04 -4.05
C THR A 113 12.33 -0.37 -4.44
N PHE A 114 11.42 -1.34 -4.50
CA PHE A 114 11.74 -2.70 -4.95
C PHE A 114 11.00 -3.12 -6.21
N ALA A 115 10.05 -2.30 -6.68
CA ALA A 115 9.45 -2.45 -8.00
C ALA A 115 10.39 -1.88 -9.08
N GLU A 116 10.29 -2.40 -10.29
CA GLU A 116 10.82 -1.74 -11.47
C GLU A 116 9.90 -0.55 -11.78
N CYS A 117 10.36 0.67 -11.48
CA CYS A 117 9.62 1.89 -11.75
C CYS A 117 10.59 3.05 -12.04
N ASP A 118 10.16 3.99 -12.89
CA ASP A 118 10.82 5.26 -13.16
C ASP A 118 10.16 6.44 -12.45
N GLN A 119 9.11 6.17 -11.67
CA GLN A 119 8.31 7.17 -10.94
C GLN A 119 8.53 7.07 -9.44
N GLN A 120 8.80 8.21 -8.82
CA GLN A 120 8.91 8.35 -7.35
C GLN A 120 8.16 9.63 -6.93
N PRO A 121 6.82 9.56 -6.77
CA PRO A 121 6.05 10.72 -6.32
C PRO A 121 6.48 11.14 -4.92
N GLU A 122 6.59 12.45 -4.69
CA GLU A 122 6.84 12.99 -3.34
C GLU A 122 5.70 12.68 -2.36
N TRP A 123 4.47 12.51 -2.88
CA TRP A 123 3.28 12.32 -2.07
C TRP A 123 2.21 11.49 -2.78
N PHE A 124 1.50 10.65 -2.01
CA PHE A 124 0.33 9.89 -2.45
C PHE A 124 -0.96 10.46 -1.88
N GLN A 125 -1.94 10.75 -2.73
CA GLN A 125 -3.27 11.17 -2.29
C GLN A 125 -4.05 9.99 -1.72
N ASN A 126 -4.89 10.24 -0.70
CA ASN A 126 -5.75 9.20 -0.14
C ASN A 126 -6.66 8.59 -1.22
N GLY A 127 -6.53 7.26 -1.40
CA GLY A 127 -7.29 6.52 -2.39
C GLY A 127 -6.73 6.60 -3.81
N CYS A 128 -5.46 6.97 -3.98
CA CYS A 128 -4.75 6.69 -5.22
C CYS A 128 -4.64 5.16 -5.46
N LEU A 129 -4.43 4.77 -6.70
CA LEU A 129 -4.14 3.40 -7.10
C LEU A 129 -2.73 3.32 -7.66
N LEU A 130 -1.94 2.36 -7.19
CA LEU A 130 -0.69 1.96 -7.81
C LEU A 130 -0.95 0.64 -8.52
N ILE A 131 -0.77 0.62 -9.83
CA ILE A 131 -1.08 -0.52 -10.68
C ILE A 131 0.23 -1.13 -11.14
N PHE A 132 0.40 -2.43 -10.90
CA PHE A 132 1.62 -3.16 -11.22
C PHE A 132 1.32 -4.38 -12.08
N ASP A 133 2.27 -4.72 -12.94
CA ASP A 133 2.36 -6.04 -13.56
C ASP A 133 3.34 -6.92 -12.79
N TRP A 134 3.04 -8.22 -12.73
CA TRP A 134 3.90 -9.24 -12.13
C TRP A 134 4.10 -10.38 -13.13
N ASP A 135 5.37 -10.70 -13.45
CA ASP A 135 5.72 -11.76 -14.40
C ASP A 135 6.21 -13.06 -13.75
N GLY A 136 6.16 -13.15 -12.42
CA GLY A 136 6.74 -14.26 -11.65
C GLY A 136 8.10 -13.95 -11.03
N GLU A 137 8.77 -12.89 -11.46
CA GLU A 137 10.08 -12.48 -10.95
C GLU A 137 10.14 -10.98 -10.60
N ILE A 138 9.55 -10.14 -11.44
CA ILE A 138 9.67 -8.68 -11.35
C ILE A 138 8.29 -8.04 -11.22
N LEU A 139 8.15 -7.15 -10.23
CA LEU A 139 7.00 -6.28 -10.05
C LEU A 139 7.28 -4.97 -10.79
N ARG A 140 6.54 -4.67 -11.86
CA ARG A 140 6.72 -3.46 -12.67
C ARG A 140 5.58 -2.50 -12.45
N LEU A 141 5.89 -1.24 -12.15
CA LEU A 141 4.86 -0.20 -12.06
C LEU A 141 4.36 0.14 -13.47
N GLN A 142 3.05 0.05 -13.69
CA GLN A 142 2.41 0.46 -14.95
C GLN A 142 1.87 1.87 -14.85
N GLU A 143 1.17 2.18 -13.75
CA GLU A 143 0.45 3.45 -13.63
C GLU A 143 0.23 3.82 -12.16
N ILE A 144 0.26 5.12 -11.87
CA ILE A 144 -0.23 5.70 -10.61
C ILE A 144 -1.45 6.56 -10.94
N ARG A 145 -2.62 6.16 -10.46
CA ARG A 145 -3.85 6.94 -10.60
C ARG A 145 -4.11 7.71 -9.32
N ASN A 146 -3.89 9.01 -9.37
CA ASN A 146 -4.27 9.89 -8.29
C ASN A 146 -5.76 10.21 -8.37
N ASN A 147 -6.39 10.28 -7.20
CA ASN A 147 -7.70 10.91 -7.09
C ASN A 147 -7.50 12.44 -7.14
N GLU A 148 -7.15 12.97 -8.32
CA GLU A 148 -7.13 14.40 -8.55
C GLU A 148 -8.58 14.88 -8.46
N HIS A 149 -8.93 15.42 -7.29
CA HIS A 149 -9.86 16.52 -6.99
C HIS A 149 -9.90 16.64 -5.46
N GLY A 150 -8.92 17.36 -4.91
CA GLY A 150 -8.76 17.56 -3.46
C GLY A 150 -7.86 18.74 -3.10
N LYS A 151 -7.72 19.71 -4.02
CA LYS A 151 -7.27 21.07 -3.71
C LYS A 151 -8.34 22.02 -4.25
N GLU A 152 -9.42 22.16 -3.49
CA GLU A 152 -10.10 23.45 -3.39
C GLU A 152 -9.71 24.07 -2.06
#